data_AF-A0A7X7WGR2-F1
#
_entry.id   AF-A0A7X7WGR2-F1
#
_cell.length_a   1.000
_cell.length_b   1.000
_cell.length_c   1.000
_cell.angle_alpha   90.00
_cell.angle_beta   90.00
_cell.angle_gamma   90.00
#
_symmetry.space_group_name_H-M   'P 1'
#
loop_
_entity.id
_entity.type
_entity.pdbx_description
1 polymer ?
#
loop_
_entity_poly.entity_id
_entity_poly.type
_entity_poly.pdbx_seq_one_letter_code
_entity_poly.pdbx_strand_id
1 'polypeptide(L)'
;MELIFGTRNYASRLSKSADIETNDPVQPTVRIMFTATVLPKPDSTAPCRFKPEIVEFTKDGPKNQSVVFSNHSDSTINVKLLSAIPRMLDFKSKPFTLKPTEIKKLDFKWKGTFAENDSNLSLTYEVSGDSIRHFTIPVVIKGTKPPEATPTPKEKIKQPGPVVKQSEPVKKETTPTPSGNKWPITLPDSTLSGQGGKK
;
A
#
# COMPACT_ATOMS: atom_id res chain seq x y z
N MET A 1 -10.31 17.65 -25.53
CA MET A 1 -11.42 17.75 -24.57
C MET A 1 -11.27 16.59 -23.60
N GLU A 2 -11.23 16.85 -22.29
CA GLU A 2 -11.00 15.83 -21.26
C GLU A 2 -12.19 15.80 -20.30
N LEU A 3 -12.63 14.60 -19.91
CA LEU A 3 -13.80 14.39 -19.07
C LEU A 3 -13.37 13.63 -17.80
N ILE A 4 -13.31 14.33 -16.67
CA ILE A 4 -12.78 13.81 -15.40
C ILE A 4 -13.95 13.38 -14.50
N PHE A 5 -13.97 12.11 -14.13
CA PHE A 5 -15.00 11.52 -13.26
C PHE A 5 -14.48 11.30 -11.83
N GLY A 6 -14.67 12.30 -10.96
CA GLY A 6 -14.28 12.21 -9.54
C GLY A 6 -15.31 11.43 -8.70
N THR A 7 -14.89 10.32 -8.11
CA THR A 7 -15.76 9.39 -7.36
C THR A 7 -16.00 9.78 -5.90
N ARG A 8 -15.18 10.67 -5.30
CA ARG A 8 -15.20 11.04 -3.86
C ARG A 8 -15.28 9.80 -2.92
N ASN A 9 -15.58 10.00 -1.64
CA ASN A 9 -15.68 8.95 -0.61
C ASN A 9 -17.09 8.33 -0.53
N TYR A 10 -17.80 8.13 -1.63
CA TYR A 10 -19.15 7.55 -1.58
C TYR A 10 -19.10 6.02 -1.57
N ALA A 11 -19.87 5.37 -0.69
CA ALA A 11 -19.96 3.90 -0.59
C ALA A 11 -21.15 3.35 -1.39
N SER A 12 -21.23 3.66 -2.69
CA SER A 12 -22.34 3.24 -3.54
C SER A 12 -21.98 3.19 -5.03
N ARG A 13 -22.91 2.70 -5.85
CA ARG A 13 -22.85 2.83 -7.31
C ARG A 13 -23.08 4.30 -7.69
N LEU A 14 -22.18 4.87 -8.48
CA LEU A 14 -22.24 6.21 -9.03
C LEU A 14 -22.37 6.13 -10.55
N SER A 15 -23.29 6.91 -11.11
CA SER A 15 -23.41 7.06 -12.56
C SER A 15 -23.42 8.54 -12.92
N LYS A 16 -22.69 8.91 -13.99
CA LYS A 16 -22.76 10.24 -14.60
C LYS A 16 -22.82 10.10 -16.11
N SER A 17 -23.64 10.93 -16.74
CA SER A 17 -23.68 11.04 -18.20
C SER A 17 -23.33 12.44 -18.67
N ALA A 18 -22.72 12.52 -19.85
CA ALA A 18 -22.52 13.76 -20.58
C ALA A 18 -23.05 13.57 -22.01
N ASP A 19 -23.77 14.58 -22.49
CA ASP A 19 -24.25 14.63 -23.87
C ASP A 19 -23.30 15.54 -24.66
N ILE A 20 -22.85 15.05 -25.80
CA ILE A 20 -21.97 15.77 -26.72
C ILE A 20 -22.78 16.09 -27.96
N GLU A 21 -23.02 17.37 -28.19
CA GLU A 21 -23.61 17.85 -29.44
C GLU A 21 -22.57 17.74 -30.57
N THR A 22 -22.98 17.16 -31.69
CA THR A 22 -22.12 17.00 -32.86
C THR A 22 -22.72 17.70 -34.06
N ASN A 23 -21.89 18.00 -35.06
CA ASN A 23 -22.35 18.51 -36.35
C ASN A 23 -22.73 17.39 -37.33
N ASP A 24 -22.83 16.14 -36.87
CA ASP A 24 -23.29 15.02 -37.70
C ASP A 24 -24.82 15.11 -37.87
N PRO A 25 -25.33 15.28 -39.10
CA PRO A 25 -26.77 15.39 -39.34
C PRO A 25 -27.55 14.10 -39.04
N VAL A 26 -26.88 12.95 -38.92
CA VAL A 26 -27.50 11.65 -38.62
C VAL A 26 -27.50 11.38 -37.11
N GLN A 27 -26.50 11.87 -36.37
CA GLN A 27 -26.37 11.72 -34.92
C GLN A 27 -25.98 13.03 -34.24
N PRO A 28 -26.93 13.98 -34.11
CA PRO A 28 -26.66 15.31 -33.57
C PRO A 28 -26.26 15.30 -32.08
N THR A 29 -26.44 14.18 -31.38
CA THR A 29 -26.11 14.04 -29.96
C THR A 29 -25.56 12.65 -29.66
N VAL A 30 -24.39 12.61 -29.02
CA VAL A 30 -23.76 11.38 -28.53
C VAL A 30 -23.72 11.41 -27.00
N ARG A 31 -24.29 10.39 -26.36
CA ARG A 31 -24.32 10.27 -24.90
C ARG A 31 -23.23 9.35 -24.38
N ILE A 32 -22.39 9.84 -23.48
CA ILE A 32 -21.38 9.06 -22.78
C ILE A 32 -21.84 8.84 -21.35
N MET A 33 -21.87 7.58 -20.89
CA MET A 33 -22.23 7.23 -19.52
C MET A 33 -21.06 6.56 -18.80
N PHE A 34 -20.66 7.11 -17.67
CA PHE A 34 -19.68 6.56 -16.74
C PHE A 34 -20.42 5.94 -15.57
N THR A 35 -20.17 4.66 -15.31
CA THR A 35 -20.66 3.98 -14.10
C THR A 35 -19.47 3.46 -13.30
N ALA A 36 -19.42 3.77 -12.01
CA ALA A 36 -18.47 3.18 -11.07
C ALA A 36 -19.22 2.57 -9.89
N THR A 37 -18.81 1.39 -9.46
CA THR A 37 -19.25 0.81 -8.18
C THR A 37 -18.15 1.08 -7.17
N VAL A 38 -18.40 1.99 -6.24
CA VAL A 38 -17.44 2.28 -5.16
C VAL A 38 -17.81 1.39 -3.99
N LEU A 39 -17.01 0.35 -3.76
CA LEU A 39 -17.14 -0.46 -2.56
C LEU A 39 -16.61 0.37 -1.38
N PRO A 40 -17.34 0.45 -0.24
CA PRO A 40 -16.74 0.97 0.97
C PRO A 40 -15.47 0.16 1.22
N LYS A 41 -14.33 0.85 1.24
CA LYS A 41 -13.10 0.23 1.71
C LYS A 41 -13.42 -0.20 3.15
N PRO A 42 -13.46 -1.52 3.48
CA PRO A 42 -13.63 -1.92 4.85
C PRO A 42 -12.56 -1.19 5.62
N ASP A 43 -12.96 -0.42 6.63
CA ASP A 43 -12.09 0.53 7.33
C ASP A 43 -10.78 -0.17 7.61
N SER A 44 -9.74 0.19 6.85
CA SER A 44 -8.55 -0.66 6.74
C SER A 44 -7.65 -0.51 7.97
N THR A 45 -8.18 0.06 9.05
CA THR A 45 -7.58 -0.02 10.37
C THR A 45 -7.33 -1.49 10.67
N ALA A 46 -6.06 -1.88 10.76
CA ALA A 46 -5.71 -3.22 11.16
C ALA A 46 -6.39 -3.52 12.51
N PRO A 47 -7.02 -4.70 12.67
CA PRO A 47 -7.77 -5.03 13.88
C PRO A 47 -6.86 -5.08 15.12
N CYS A 48 -5.55 -5.22 14.91
CA CYS A 48 -4.52 -5.13 15.93
C CYS A 48 -3.59 -3.95 15.66
N ARG A 49 -3.28 -3.18 16.70
CA ARG A 49 -2.19 -2.19 16.71
C ARG A 49 -1.15 -2.59 17.72
N PHE A 50 0.10 -2.22 17.47
CA PHE A 50 1.20 -2.47 18.40
C PHE A 50 2.06 -1.21 18.60
N LYS A 51 2.64 -1.07 19.79
CA LYS A 51 3.58 0.01 20.13
C LYS A 51 4.71 -0.50 21.01
N PRO A 52 5.96 -0.07 20.81
CA PRO A 52 6.43 0.80 19.74
C PRO A 52 6.39 0.09 18.37
N GLU A 53 6.38 0.86 17.29
CA GLU A 53 6.40 0.31 15.92
C GLU A 53 7.75 -0.31 15.56
N ILE A 54 8.83 0.12 16.24
CA ILE A 54 10.19 -0.40 16.11
C ILE A 54 10.70 -0.72 17.50
N VAL A 55 11.29 -1.91 17.67
CA VAL A 55 11.99 -2.28 18.90
C VAL A 55 13.48 -2.01 18.72
N GLU A 56 14.01 -1.04 19.47
CA GLU A 56 15.42 -0.67 19.37
C GLU A 56 16.21 -1.09 20.60
N PHE A 57 17.35 -1.73 20.36
CA PHE A 57 18.35 -2.07 21.37
C PHE A 57 19.64 -1.31 21.07
N THR A 58 20.13 -0.57 22.05
CA THR A 58 21.41 0.16 21.99
C THR A 58 22.33 -0.32 23.10
N LYS A 59 23.64 -0.10 22.94
CA LYS A 59 24.65 -0.55 23.92
C LYS A 59 24.41 0.00 25.33
N ASP A 60 24.09 1.28 25.41
CA ASP A 60 23.88 2.01 26.66
C ASP A 60 22.40 2.06 27.08
N GLY A 61 21.50 1.54 26.23
CA GLY A 61 20.07 1.49 26.46
C GLY A 61 19.62 0.26 27.25
N PRO A 62 18.32 0.21 27.57
CA PRO A 62 17.75 -0.94 28.25
C PRO A 62 17.78 -2.18 27.35
N LYS A 63 18.32 -3.29 27.89
CA LYS A 63 18.31 -4.60 27.23
C LYS A 63 16.95 -5.27 27.25
N ASN A 64 16.01 -4.75 28.03
CA ASN A 64 14.62 -5.21 28.08
C ASN A 64 13.75 -4.15 27.41
N GLN A 65 13.05 -4.54 26.35
CA GLN A 65 12.08 -3.70 25.66
C GLN A 65 10.73 -4.38 25.68
N SER A 66 9.65 -3.62 25.51
CA SER A 66 8.31 -4.19 25.52
C SER A 66 7.49 -3.67 24.36
N VAL A 67 6.73 -4.56 23.73
CA VAL A 67 5.71 -4.21 22.74
C VAL A 67 4.33 -4.47 23.33
N VAL A 68 3.48 -3.48 23.25
CA VAL A 68 2.09 -3.51 23.67
C VAL A 68 1.22 -3.73 22.44
N PHE A 69 0.52 -4.84 22.40
CA PHE A 69 -0.52 -5.17 21.42
C PHE A 69 -1.87 -4.73 21.94
N SER A 70 -2.71 -4.22 21.05
CA SER A 70 -4.05 -3.72 21.37
C SER A 70 -5.02 -4.18 20.28
N ASN A 71 -6.14 -4.76 20.68
CA ASN A 71 -7.21 -5.12 19.77
C ASN A 71 -8.19 -3.94 19.64
N HIS A 72 -8.32 -3.42 18.43
CA HIS A 72 -9.22 -2.32 18.07
C HIS A 72 -10.43 -2.78 17.26
N SER A 73 -10.59 -4.08 17.05
CA SER A 73 -11.79 -4.65 16.45
C SER A 73 -12.84 -4.98 17.50
N ASP A 74 -14.09 -5.11 17.05
CA ASP A 74 -15.22 -5.59 17.86
C ASP A 74 -15.21 -7.12 18.04
N SER A 75 -14.29 -7.81 17.36
CA SER A 75 -14.13 -9.26 17.37
C SER A 75 -12.91 -9.69 18.19
N THR A 76 -12.92 -10.92 18.68
CA THR A 76 -11.74 -11.51 19.32
C THR A 76 -10.70 -11.90 18.26
N ILE A 77 -9.43 -11.59 18.48
CA ILE A 77 -8.33 -11.90 17.55
C ILE A 77 -7.32 -12.86 18.19
N ASN A 78 -6.71 -13.71 17.37
CA ASN A 78 -5.61 -14.59 17.75
C ASN A 78 -4.32 -14.09 17.10
N VAL A 79 -3.27 -13.95 17.89
CA VAL A 79 -1.97 -13.48 17.47
C VAL A 79 -0.95 -14.61 17.63
N LYS A 80 -0.24 -14.94 16.54
CA LYS A 80 0.75 -16.00 16.50
C LYS A 80 2.03 -15.51 15.84
N LEU A 81 3.19 -15.78 16.43
CA LEU A 81 4.47 -15.51 15.79
C LEU A 81 4.71 -16.55 14.67
N LEU A 82 5.03 -16.06 13.48
CA LEU A 82 5.38 -16.90 12.31
C LEU A 82 6.89 -17.00 12.10
N SER A 83 7.63 -15.91 12.36
CA SER A 83 9.08 -15.87 12.15
C SER A 83 9.83 -16.66 13.22
N ALA A 84 10.96 -17.26 12.82
CA ALA A 84 11.90 -17.86 13.77
C ALA A 84 12.48 -16.79 14.72
N ILE A 85 12.59 -17.12 16.01
CA ILE A 85 13.17 -16.21 17.00
C ILE A 85 14.70 -16.29 16.89
N PRO A 86 15.39 -15.15 16.68
CA PRO A 86 16.84 -15.11 16.67
C PRO A 86 17.41 -15.57 18.03
N ARG A 87 18.47 -16.39 18.04
CA ARG A 87 19.08 -16.93 19.27
C ARG A 87 19.51 -15.85 20.27
N MET A 88 19.81 -14.65 19.78
CA MET A 88 20.26 -13.51 20.58
C MET A 88 19.12 -12.77 21.28
N LEU A 89 17.87 -13.08 20.96
CA LEU A 89 16.69 -12.49 21.56
C LEU A 89 16.02 -13.51 22.49
N ASP A 90 16.01 -13.21 23.78
CA ASP A 90 15.24 -13.96 24.76
C ASP A 90 13.79 -13.52 24.70
N PHE A 91 13.01 -14.33 24.02
CA PHE A 91 11.61 -14.06 23.78
C PHE A 91 10.83 -15.38 23.80
N LYS A 92 9.76 -15.42 24.59
CA LYS A 92 8.82 -16.53 24.61
C LYS A 92 7.46 -16.03 24.15
N SER A 93 7.27 -15.91 22.84
CA SER A 93 5.92 -15.80 22.28
C SER A 93 5.30 -17.19 22.25
N LYS A 94 4.33 -17.41 23.14
CA LYS A 94 3.26 -18.37 22.86
C LYS A 94 2.19 -17.65 22.06
N PRO A 95 1.45 -18.35 21.18
CA PRO A 95 0.24 -17.80 20.59
C PRO A 95 -0.70 -17.30 21.68
N PHE A 96 -1.40 -16.21 21.43
CA PHE A 96 -2.34 -15.64 22.40
C PHE A 96 -3.55 -15.01 21.73
N THR A 97 -4.60 -14.87 22.51
CA THR A 97 -5.86 -14.26 22.08
C THR A 97 -5.99 -12.88 22.72
N LEU A 98 -6.59 -11.94 22.01
CA LEU A 98 -6.99 -10.62 22.51
C LEU A 98 -8.48 -10.42 22.26
N LYS A 99 -9.24 -10.19 23.33
CA LYS A 99 -10.64 -9.76 23.25
C LYS A 99 -10.72 -8.32 22.72
N PRO A 100 -11.90 -7.85 22.28
CA PRO A 100 -12.10 -6.46 21.90
C PRO A 100 -11.61 -5.52 22.99
N THR A 101 -10.88 -4.47 22.62
CA THR A 101 -10.25 -3.49 23.53
C THR A 101 -9.17 -4.02 24.47
N GLU A 102 -8.87 -5.32 24.45
CA GLU A 102 -7.84 -5.91 25.30
C GLU A 102 -6.44 -5.49 24.83
N ILE A 103 -5.59 -5.27 25.83
CA ILE A 103 -4.20 -4.89 25.64
C ILE A 103 -3.31 -5.97 26.25
N LYS A 104 -2.27 -6.37 25.53
CA LYS A 104 -1.26 -7.32 26.00
C LYS A 104 0.14 -6.84 25.76
N LYS A 105 0.96 -6.89 26.81
CA LYS A 105 2.37 -6.55 26.77
C LYS A 105 3.21 -7.81 26.51
N LEU A 106 4.14 -7.71 25.57
CA LEU A 106 5.17 -8.70 25.28
C LEU A 106 6.54 -8.10 25.58
N ASP A 107 7.33 -8.79 26.40
CA ASP A 107 8.67 -8.36 26.76
C ASP A 107 9.73 -9.08 25.93
N PHE A 108 10.69 -8.32 25.43
CA PHE A 108 11.83 -8.76 24.63
C PHE A 108 13.09 -8.45 25.41
N LYS A 109 13.97 -9.44 25.57
CA LYS A 109 15.25 -9.25 26.23
C LYS A 109 16.41 -9.58 25.29
N TRP A 110 17.28 -8.61 25.05
CA TRP A 110 18.50 -8.82 24.27
C TRP A 110 19.55 -9.56 25.12
N LYS A 111 20.00 -10.71 24.62
CA LYS A 111 21.07 -11.54 25.21
C LYS A 111 22.36 -11.53 24.38
N GLY A 112 22.33 -11.01 23.16
CA GLY A 112 23.49 -10.95 22.29
C GLY A 112 24.53 -9.91 22.72
N THR A 113 25.67 -9.93 22.04
CA THR A 113 26.66 -8.84 22.07
C THR A 113 26.33 -7.83 20.98
N PHE A 114 26.70 -6.56 21.19
CA PHE A 114 26.52 -5.52 20.17
C PHE A 114 27.67 -5.59 19.16
N ALA A 115 27.34 -5.76 17.89
CA ALA A 115 28.31 -5.76 16.79
C ALA A 115 28.82 -4.33 16.50
N GLU A 116 29.83 -4.19 15.64
CA GLU A 116 30.30 -2.87 15.22
C GLU A 116 29.24 -2.11 14.41
N ASN A 117 28.52 -2.83 13.53
CA ASN A 117 27.51 -2.28 12.64
C ASN A 117 26.09 -2.55 13.15
N ASP A 118 25.14 -1.73 12.70
CA ASP A 118 23.71 -1.93 12.95
C ASP A 118 23.24 -3.28 12.36
N SER A 119 22.39 -3.98 13.11
CA SER A 119 21.72 -5.19 12.65
C SER A 119 20.21 -5.00 12.66
N ASN A 120 19.56 -5.38 11.57
CA ASN A 120 18.11 -5.30 11.43
C ASN A 120 17.53 -6.71 11.40
N LEU A 121 16.62 -6.98 12.34
CA LEU A 121 15.85 -8.21 12.42
C LEU A 121 14.37 -7.87 12.29
N SER A 122 13.56 -8.88 11.97
CA SER A 122 12.12 -8.69 11.77
C SER A 122 11.35 -9.83 12.42
N LEU A 123 10.37 -9.50 13.24
CA LEU A 123 9.45 -10.47 13.82
C LEU A 123 8.08 -10.35 13.16
N THR A 124 7.67 -11.39 12.45
CA THR A 124 6.39 -11.39 11.72
C THR A 124 5.35 -12.19 12.50
N TYR A 125 4.19 -11.58 12.70
CA TYR A 125 3.05 -12.17 13.38
C TYR A 125 1.87 -12.31 12.43
N GLU A 126 1.10 -13.37 12.62
CA GLU A 126 -0.22 -13.57 12.06
C GLU A 126 -1.28 -13.12 13.07
N VAL A 127 -2.25 -12.36 12.57
CA VAL A 127 -3.47 -11.99 13.28
C VAL A 127 -4.63 -12.65 12.58
N SER A 128 -5.32 -13.52 13.29
CA SER A 128 -6.45 -14.28 12.79
C SER A 128 -7.70 -13.89 13.59
N GLY A 129 -8.72 -13.40 12.89
CA GLY A 129 -10.03 -13.01 13.41
C GLY A 129 -11.03 -13.10 12.27
N ASP A 130 -11.69 -11.98 11.92
CA ASP A 130 -12.58 -11.90 10.75
C ASP A 130 -11.83 -12.04 9.41
N SER A 131 -10.54 -11.69 9.41
CA SER A 131 -9.62 -11.90 8.29
C SER A 131 -8.23 -12.26 8.83
N ILE A 132 -7.46 -13.00 8.04
CA ILE A 132 -6.06 -13.28 8.35
C ILE A 132 -5.21 -12.12 7.82
N ARG A 133 -4.37 -11.55 8.68
CA ARG A 133 -3.44 -10.48 8.34
C ARG A 133 -2.07 -10.75 8.93
N HIS A 134 -1.03 -10.24 8.28
CA HIS A 134 0.33 -10.28 8.80
C HIS A 134 0.81 -8.88 9.15
N PHE A 135 1.56 -8.76 10.24
CA PHE A 135 2.33 -7.56 10.51
C PHE A 135 3.74 -7.94 10.96
N THR A 136 4.68 -7.03 10.72
CA THR A 136 6.09 -7.23 11.02
C THR A 136 6.58 -6.14 11.94
N ILE A 137 7.22 -6.55 13.03
CA ILE A 137 7.88 -5.67 13.99
C ILE A 137 9.37 -5.66 13.68
N PRO A 138 9.92 -4.56 13.13
CA PRO A 138 11.36 -4.41 13.00
C PRO A 138 12.01 -4.33 14.38
N VAL A 139 13.09 -5.07 14.54
CA VAL A 139 13.96 -5.08 15.71
C VAL A 139 15.33 -4.59 15.27
N VAL A 140 15.70 -3.38 15.70
CA VAL A 140 16.96 -2.72 15.33
C VAL A 140 17.92 -2.88 16.49
N ILE A 141 19.10 -3.43 16.22
CA ILE A 141 20.21 -3.47 17.17
C ILE A 141 21.25 -2.48 16.68
N LYS A 142 21.44 -1.39 17.42
CA LYS A 142 22.44 -0.39 17.08
C LYS A 142 23.85 -0.91 17.33
N GLY A 143 24.70 -0.76 16.33
CA GLY A 143 26.11 -1.08 16.40
C GLY A 143 26.86 -0.17 17.37
N THR A 144 28.10 -0.51 17.67
CA THR A 144 28.95 0.29 18.55
C THR A 144 29.59 1.50 17.86
N LYS A 145 29.65 1.50 16.52
CA LYS A 145 30.15 2.64 15.74
C LYS A 145 28.97 3.47 15.21
N PRO A 146 29.07 4.81 15.23
CA PRO A 146 28.12 5.66 14.50
C PRO A 146 28.09 5.24 13.02
N PRO A 147 26.93 5.31 12.34
CA PRO A 147 26.87 5.04 10.91
C PRO A 147 27.88 5.96 10.21
N GLU A 148 28.85 5.34 9.54
CA GLU A 148 29.84 6.07 8.75
C GLU A 148 29.06 6.90 7.74
N ALA A 149 29.15 8.23 7.85
CA ALA A 149 28.36 9.13 7.03
C ALA A 149 28.61 8.78 5.56
N THR A 150 27.59 8.29 4.86
CA THR A 150 27.70 7.99 3.44
C THR A 150 28.17 9.27 2.77
N PRO A 151 29.32 9.28 2.07
CA PRO A 151 29.84 10.50 1.50
C PRO A 151 28.79 11.06 0.57
N THR A 152 28.22 12.21 0.94
CA THR A 152 27.25 12.92 0.11
C THR A 152 27.89 13.05 -1.27
N PRO A 153 27.29 12.50 -2.33
CA PRO A 153 27.82 12.69 -3.66
C PRO A 153 27.98 14.19 -3.85
N LYS A 154 29.22 14.67 -3.98
CA LYS A 154 29.48 16.07 -4.31
C LYS A 154 28.77 16.28 -5.64
N GLU A 155 27.61 16.90 -5.58
CA GLU A 155 26.85 17.28 -6.75
C GLU A 155 27.79 18.13 -7.60
N LYS A 156 28.30 17.54 -8.68
CA LYS A 156 29.03 18.31 -9.69
C LYS A 156 27.99 19.27 -10.25
N ILE A 157 28.00 20.50 -9.74
CA ILE A 157 27.29 21.63 -10.31
C ILE A 157 27.68 21.65 -11.78
N LYS A 158 26.78 21.16 -12.65
CA LYS A 158 26.93 21.30 -14.09
C LYS A 158 26.86 22.80 -14.35
N GLN A 159 28.01 23.39 -14.69
CA GLN A 159 28.03 24.75 -15.20
C GLN A 159 27.06 24.86 -16.37
N PRO A 160 26.22 25.90 -16.43
CA PRO A 160 25.35 26.14 -17.58
C PRO A 160 26.24 26.35 -18.80
N GLY A 161 26.06 25.51 -19.82
CA GLY A 161 26.74 25.65 -21.10
C GLY A 161 26.33 26.96 -21.81
N PRO A 162 27.16 27.44 -22.74
CA PRO A 162 26.91 28.68 -23.47
C PRO A 162 25.59 28.60 -24.26
N VAL A 163 24.81 29.68 -24.17
CA VAL A 163 23.55 29.89 -24.87
C VAL A 163 23.77 29.78 -26.38
N VAL A 164 23.25 28.70 -26.98
CA VAL A 164 23.20 28.52 -28.43
C VAL A 164 22.13 29.45 -28.99
N LYS A 165 22.54 30.39 -29.84
CA LYS A 165 21.66 31.26 -30.64
C LYS A 165 20.70 30.40 -31.47
N GLN A 166 19.40 30.67 -31.33
CA GLN A 166 18.35 30.15 -32.20
C GLN A 166 18.60 30.61 -33.65
N SER A 167 18.70 29.63 -34.56
CA SER A 167 18.55 29.85 -35.99
C SER A 167 17.10 29.60 -36.43
N GLU A 168 16.66 30.43 -37.36
CA GLU A 168 15.34 30.56 -38.00
C GLU A 168 14.77 29.30 -38.69
N PRO A 169 13.47 29.33 -39.10
CA PRO A 169 12.65 28.14 -39.31
C PRO A 169 12.80 27.57 -40.73
N VAL A 170 12.92 26.24 -40.82
CA VAL A 170 12.83 25.50 -42.09
C VAL A 170 11.41 24.96 -42.29
N LYS A 171 10.96 25.17 -43.52
CA LYS A 171 9.69 24.84 -44.18
C LYS A 171 9.11 23.44 -43.90
N LYS A 172 7.77 23.42 -43.92
CA LYS A 172 6.83 22.29 -44.01
C LYS A 172 7.31 21.10 -44.86
N GLU A 173 7.07 19.90 -44.34
CA GLU A 173 6.82 18.69 -45.15
C GLU A 173 5.86 17.75 -44.41
N THR A 174 5.30 16.82 -45.19
CA THR A 174 3.92 16.34 -45.18
C THR A 174 3.72 15.08 -44.32
N THR A 175 2.48 14.90 -43.85
CA THR A 175 1.92 13.76 -43.11
C THR A 175 2.22 12.40 -43.73
N PRO A 176 2.22 11.32 -42.92
CA PRO A 176 1.27 10.25 -43.20
C PRO A 176 0.40 9.82 -42.01
N THR A 177 -0.84 9.51 -42.37
CA THR A 177 -1.98 9.03 -41.58
C THR A 177 -1.68 7.73 -40.81
N PRO A 178 -2.05 7.60 -39.53
CA PRO A 178 -2.15 6.30 -38.90
C PRO A 178 -3.49 5.62 -39.26
N SER A 179 -3.36 4.55 -40.03
CA SER A 179 -4.37 3.52 -40.31
C SER A 179 -4.97 2.98 -39.01
N GLY A 180 -6.31 2.99 -38.94
CA GLY A 180 -7.08 2.53 -37.78
C GLY A 180 -7.07 1.01 -37.62
N ASN A 181 -6.67 0.54 -36.44
CA ASN A 181 -6.92 -0.82 -35.98
C ASN A 181 -8.27 -0.88 -35.25
N LYS A 182 -9.28 -1.45 -35.90
CA LYS A 182 -10.53 -1.89 -35.28
C LYS A 182 -10.26 -3.21 -34.56
N TRP A 183 -10.40 -3.22 -33.23
CA TRP A 183 -10.53 -4.46 -32.46
C TRP A 183 -12.02 -4.80 -32.31
N PRO A 184 -12.47 -6.02 -32.64
CA PRO A 184 -13.82 -6.45 -32.33
C PRO A 184 -13.94 -6.75 -30.83
N ILE A 185 -14.73 -5.94 -30.12
CA ILE A 185 -15.17 -6.24 -28.76
C ILE A 185 -16.50 -6.99 -28.89
N THR A 186 -16.46 -8.30 -28.71
CA THR A 186 -17.66 -9.13 -28.56
C THR A 186 -18.07 -9.09 -27.09
N LEU A 187 -19.23 -8.50 -26.79
CA LEU A 187 -19.85 -8.58 -25.47
C LEU A 187 -20.58 -9.94 -25.34
N PRO A 188 -20.44 -10.67 -24.23
CA PRO A 188 -21.28 -11.83 -23.96
C PRO A 188 -22.68 -11.41 -23.53
N ASP A 189 -23.69 -11.97 -24.20
CA ASP A 189 -25.09 -11.96 -23.76
C ASP A 189 -25.21 -12.66 -22.41
N SER A 190 -25.52 -11.91 -21.36
CA SER A 190 -25.93 -12.47 -20.07
C SER A 190 -27.44 -12.70 -20.08
N THR A 191 -27.86 -13.83 -20.63
CA THR A 191 -29.22 -14.36 -20.54
C THR A 191 -29.45 -14.85 -19.11
N LEU A 192 -30.13 -14.05 -18.29
CA LEU A 192 -30.69 -14.49 -17.01
C LEU A 192 -32.03 -15.19 -17.29
N SER A 193 -31.97 -16.49 -17.61
CA SER A 193 -33.13 -17.37 -17.56
C SER A 193 -33.31 -17.87 -16.13
N GLY A 194 -34.39 -17.44 -15.49
CA GLY A 194 -34.90 -18.08 -14.28
C GLY A 194 -35.59 -19.40 -14.59
N GLN A 195 -35.39 -20.38 -13.72
CA GLN A 195 -36.24 -21.53 -13.38
C GLN A 195 -35.65 -22.04 -12.04
N GLY A 196 -36.37 -22.11 -10.93
CA GLY A 196 -37.63 -22.79 -10.73
C GLY A 196 -37.35 -24.02 -9.87
N GLY A 197 -37.77 -23.99 -8.60
CA GLY A 197 -37.53 -25.12 -7.68
C GLY A 197 -38.26 -24.97 -6.35
N LYS A 198 -39.59 -25.19 -6.37
CA LYS A 198 -40.38 -25.53 -5.19
C LYS A 198 -40.12 -26.99 -4.81
N LYS A 199 -39.85 -27.26 -3.53
CA LYS A 199 -40.70 -28.08 -2.63
C LYS A 199 -40.11 -28.07 -1.23
#